data_AF-A0A2G9NUP9-F1
#
_entry.id   AF-A0A2G9NUP9-F1
#
_cell.length_a   1.000
_cell.length_b   1.000
_cell.length_c   1.000
_cell.angle_alpha   90.00
_cell.angle_beta   90.00
_cell.angle_gamma   90.00
#
_symmetry.space_group_name_H-M   'P 1'
#
loop_
_entity.id
_entity.type
_entity.pdbx_description
1 polymer ?
#
loop_
_entity_poly.entity_id
_entity_poly.type
_entity_poly.pdbx_seq_one_letter_code
_entity_poly.pdbx_strand_id
1 'polypeptide(L)'
;MIEPTKKEYTYRGKGIEELKKMGTREFAVYLPSRERRTVLRHFDVIEEFIKKCVKKTERGRPIKTHSREIVIVPGMIGFTVMIHSGKEFLKIKITEEMLGHRLGEFAPTRKKVSHGSAGIGATRGSASRSVK
;
A
#
# COMPACT_ATOMS: atom_id res chain seq x y z
N MET A 1 -27.00 -6.64 -21.28
CA MET A 1 -26.12 -6.47 -20.11
C MET A 1 -24.95 -5.63 -20.55
N ILE A 2 -24.87 -4.37 -20.12
CA ILE A 2 -23.79 -3.45 -20.51
C ILE A 2 -22.71 -3.61 -19.45
N GLU A 3 -21.54 -4.15 -19.84
CA GLU A 3 -20.37 -4.15 -18.96
C GLU A 3 -20.01 -2.71 -18.63
N PRO A 4 -19.76 -2.35 -17.35
CA PRO A 4 -19.31 -1.00 -17.03
C PRO A 4 -17.96 -0.76 -17.72
N THR A 5 -17.93 0.19 -18.65
CA THR A 5 -16.71 0.63 -19.33
C THR A 5 -15.69 1.05 -18.27
N LYS A 6 -14.53 0.38 -18.27
CA LYS A 6 -13.44 0.66 -17.34
C LYS A 6 -12.98 2.10 -17.59
N LYS A 7 -13.17 2.99 -16.62
CA LYS A 7 -12.67 4.37 -16.72
C LYS A 7 -11.17 4.33 -16.96
N GLU A 8 -10.70 5.06 -17.97
CA GLU A 8 -9.29 5.23 -18.24
C GLU A 8 -8.64 5.96 -17.06
N TYR A 9 -7.83 5.24 -16.29
CA TYR A 9 -7.14 5.84 -15.14
C TYR A 9 -5.92 6.60 -15.62
N THR A 10 -5.88 7.89 -15.31
CA THR A 10 -4.72 8.76 -15.54
C THR A 10 -4.16 9.25 -14.22
N TYR A 11 -2.84 9.26 -14.08
CA TYR A 11 -2.16 9.84 -12.93
C TYR A 11 -1.47 11.13 -13.36
N ARG A 12 -1.98 12.28 -12.87
CA ARG A 12 -1.47 13.61 -13.22
C ARG A 12 -1.31 13.83 -14.74
N GLY A 13 -2.31 13.40 -15.50
CA GLY A 13 -2.35 13.56 -16.96
C GLY A 13 -1.57 12.51 -17.75
N LYS A 14 -0.98 11.50 -17.11
CA LYS A 14 -0.27 10.41 -17.78
C LYS A 14 -1.06 9.10 -17.76
N GLY A 15 -1.00 8.38 -18.87
CA GLY A 15 -1.60 7.05 -19.01
C GLY A 15 -0.80 5.99 -18.26
N ILE A 16 -1.45 4.86 -17.92
CA ILE A 16 -0.79 3.79 -17.18
C ILE A 16 0.38 3.14 -17.93
N GLU A 17 0.25 2.98 -19.25
CA GLU A 17 1.29 2.36 -20.08
C GLU A 17 2.55 3.21 -20.13
N GLU A 18 2.36 4.53 -20.19
CA GLU A 18 3.46 5.49 -20.14
C GLU A 18 4.16 5.42 -18.78
N LEU A 19 3.38 5.42 -17.69
CA LEU A 19 3.92 5.37 -16.32
C LEU A 19 4.72 4.09 -16.04
N LYS A 20 4.32 2.95 -16.62
CA LYS A 20 5.06 1.69 -16.48
C LYS A 20 6.38 1.67 -17.25
N LYS A 21 6.49 2.42 -18.34
CA LYS A 21 7.73 2.56 -19.11
C LYS A 21 8.73 3.49 -18.43
N MET A 22 8.26 4.43 -17.62
CA MET A 22 9.12 5.39 -16.91
C MET A 22 9.91 4.74 -15.78
N GLY A 23 11.14 5.21 -15.61
CA GLY A 23 11.97 4.83 -14.47
C GLY A 23 11.40 5.36 -13.15
N THR A 24 11.78 4.73 -12.04
CA THR A 24 11.32 5.15 -10.70
C THR A 24 11.73 6.60 -10.36
N ARG A 25 12.91 7.03 -10.84
CA ARG A 25 13.42 8.41 -10.65
C ARG A 25 12.65 9.44 -11.49
N GLU A 26 12.33 9.10 -12.73
CA GLU A 26 11.56 9.96 -13.64
C GLU A 26 10.12 10.15 -13.13
N PHE A 27 9.54 9.08 -12.59
CA PHE A 27 8.23 9.13 -11.96
C PHE A 27 8.19 10.09 -10.75
N ALA A 28 9.31 10.30 -10.05
CA ALA A 28 9.36 11.15 -8.86
C ALA A 28 8.97 12.61 -9.14
N VAL A 29 9.13 13.09 -10.37
CA VAL A 29 8.73 14.45 -10.78
C VAL A 29 7.21 14.66 -10.60
N TYR A 30 6.44 13.59 -10.79
CA TYR A 30 4.98 13.60 -10.70
C TYR A 30 4.48 13.35 -9.28
N LEU A 31 5.34 13.15 -8.30
CA LEU A 31 4.92 12.89 -6.92
C LEU A 31 4.78 14.18 -6.10
N PRO A 32 3.97 14.18 -5.01
CA PRO A 32 4.00 15.26 -4.02
C PRO A 32 5.39 15.39 -3.37
N SER A 33 5.66 16.56 -2.76
CA SER A 33 7.00 16.93 -2.27
C SER A 33 7.64 15.91 -1.34
N ARG A 34 6.87 15.35 -0.39
CA ARG A 34 7.36 14.39 0.60
C ARG A 34 7.75 13.06 -0.08
N GLU A 35 6.89 12.56 -0.95
CA GLU A 35 7.06 11.31 -1.68
C GLU A 35 8.23 11.44 -2.66
N ARG A 36 8.30 12.55 -3.40
CA ARG A 36 9.43 12.89 -4.28
C ARG A 36 10.75 12.87 -3.53
N ARG A 37 10.83 13.50 -2.35
CA ARG A 37 12.04 13.48 -1.50
C ARG A 37 12.41 12.06 -1.09
N THR A 38 11.44 11.24 -0.68
CA THR A 38 11.70 9.85 -0.28
C THR A 38 12.19 9.01 -1.46
N VAL A 39 11.54 9.10 -2.63
CA VAL A 39 11.93 8.34 -3.82
C VAL A 39 13.33 8.73 -4.31
N LEU A 40 13.68 10.01 -4.28
CA LEU A 40 15.01 10.46 -4.68
C LEU A 40 16.11 10.06 -3.68
N ARG A 41 15.82 10.06 -2.37
CA ARG A 41 16.82 9.70 -1.34
C ARG A 41 16.98 8.19 -1.14
N HIS A 42 15.91 7.43 -1.29
CA HIS A 42 15.86 6.00 -0.99
C HIS A 42 15.46 5.18 -2.22
N PHE A 43 15.97 5.59 -3.38
CA PHE A 43 15.65 4.94 -4.65
C PHE A 43 16.09 3.46 -4.66
N ASP A 44 17.26 3.16 -4.09
CA ASP A 44 17.83 1.81 -4.06
C ASP A 44 16.92 0.81 -3.34
N VAL A 45 16.35 1.24 -2.21
CA VAL A 45 15.44 0.43 -1.38
C VAL A 45 14.17 0.09 -2.15
N ILE A 46 13.67 1.03 -2.95
CA ILE A 46 12.47 0.84 -3.76
C ILE A 46 12.76 -0.14 -4.90
N GLU A 47 13.89 -0.01 -5.58
CA GLU A 47 14.28 -0.94 -6.64
C GLU A 47 14.53 -2.36 -6.12
N GLU A 48 15.21 -2.48 -4.98
CA GLU A 48 15.41 -3.78 -4.32
C GLU A 48 14.07 -4.43 -3.95
N PHE A 49 13.12 -3.62 -3.47
CA PHE A 49 11.77 -4.10 -3.17
C PHE A 49 11.05 -4.61 -4.44
N ILE A 50 11.15 -3.89 -5.56
CA ILE A 50 10.58 -4.34 -6.85
C ILE A 50 11.21 -5.67 -7.29
N LYS A 51 12.55 -5.78 -7.25
CA LYS A 51 13.27 -7.03 -7.57
C LYS A 51 12.82 -8.18 -6.68
N LYS A 52 12.61 -7.92 -5.39
CA LYS A 52 12.09 -8.90 -4.43
C LYS A 52 10.65 -9.32 -4.77
N CYS A 53 9.79 -8.39 -5.17
CA CYS A 53 8.42 -8.68 -5.59
C CYS A 53 8.41 -9.62 -6.81
N VAL A 54 9.18 -9.31 -7.85
CA VAL A 54 9.32 -10.14 -9.06
C VAL A 54 9.75 -11.57 -8.70
N LYS A 55 10.87 -11.71 -7.97
CA LYS A 55 11.42 -13.01 -7.56
C LYS A 55 10.46 -13.85 -6.71
N LYS A 56 9.63 -13.21 -5.88
CA LYS A 56 8.65 -13.91 -5.02
C LYS A 56 7.43 -14.34 -5.81
N THR A 57 6.95 -13.50 -6.72
CA THR A 57 5.85 -13.82 -7.63
C THR A 57 6.18 -15.00 -8.53
N GLU A 58 7.37 -15.02 -9.14
CA GLU A 58 7.86 -16.15 -9.95
C GLU A 58 7.85 -17.48 -9.18
N ARG A 59 8.16 -17.42 -7.88
CA ARG A 59 8.18 -18.59 -6.99
C ARG A 59 6.83 -18.93 -6.37
N GLY A 60 5.76 -18.19 -6.72
CA GLY A 60 4.43 -18.34 -6.11
C GLY A 60 4.38 -18.08 -4.59
N ARG A 61 5.38 -17.39 -4.03
CA ARG A 61 5.48 -17.14 -2.58
C ARG A 61 4.88 -15.79 -2.20
N PRO A 62 4.23 -15.67 -1.02
CA PRO A 62 3.68 -14.40 -0.58
C PRO A 62 4.78 -13.35 -0.34
N ILE A 63 4.54 -12.13 -0.83
CA ILE A 63 5.44 -10.98 -0.64
C ILE A 63 5.14 -10.35 0.72
N LYS A 64 5.86 -10.74 1.77
CA LYS A 64 5.73 -10.14 3.12
C LYS A 64 6.70 -8.96 3.28
N THR A 65 6.21 -7.85 3.82
CA THR A 65 7.00 -6.66 4.10
C THR A 65 6.71 -6.05 5.48
N HIS A 66 7.77 -5.59 6.13
CA HIS A 66 7.73 -4.76 7.34
C HIS A 66 7.93 -3.27 6.99
N SER A 67 8.48 -3.00 5.81
CA SER A 67 8.78 -1.64 5.34
C SER A 67 7.50 -0.96 4.89
N ARG A 68 6.92 -0.16 5.78
CA ARG A 68 5.66 0.59 5.57
C ARG A 68 5.86 1.95 4.89
N GLU A 69 7.10 2.42 4.81
CA GLU A 69 7.44 3.76 4.30
C GLU A 69 7.60 3.84 2.79
N ILE A 70 7.68 2.69 2.13
CA ILE A 70 7.87 2.55 0.68
C ILE A 70 6.69 3.23 -0.04
N VAL A 71 7.02 4.09 -1.00
CA VAL A 71 6.05 4.74 -1.89
C VAL A 71 5.71 3.79 -3.03
N ILE A 72 4.44 3.72 -3.41
CA ILE A 72 3.96 2.89 -4.50
C ILE A 72 4.32 3.56 -5.84
N VAL A 73 5.09 2.81 -6.63
CA VAL A 73 5.65 3.21 -7.93
C VAL A 73 4.99 2.36 -9.04
N PRO A 74 4.90 2.83 -10.30
CA PRO A 74 4.26 2.10 -11.39
C PRO A 74 4.71 0.64 -11.58
N GLY A 75 5.99 0.35 -11.33
CA GLY A 75 6.52 -1.02 -11.38
C GLY A 75 5.95 -1.98 -10.33
N MET A 76 5.19 -1.50 -9.35
CA MET A 76 4.55 -2.32 -8.31
C MET A 76 3.08 -2.67 -8.60
N ILE A 77 2.49 -2.11 -9.66
CA ILE A 77 1.08 -2.33 -9.99
C ILE A 77 0.86 -3.80 -10.33
N GLY A 78 -0.19 -4.39 -9.75
CA GLY A 78 -0.56 -5.79 -9.98
C GLY A 78 0.07 -6.79 -9.00
N PHE A 79 1.08 -6.40 -8.22
CA PHE A 79 1.60 -7.25 -7.15
C PHE A 79 0.65 -7.31 -5.95
N THR A 80 0.63 -8.47 -5.29
CA THR A 80 -0.10 -8.66 -4.04
C THR A 80 0.89 -8.70 -2.88
N VAL A 81 0.85 -7.67 -2.03
CA VAL A 81 1.79 -7.46 -0.94
C VAL A 81 1.10 -7.69 0.40
N MET A 82 1.79 -8.35 1.31
CA MET A 82 1.39 -8.56 2.69
C MET A 82 2.14 -7.56 3.58
N ILE A 83 1.44 -6.54 4.07
CA ILE A 83 2.00 -5.45 4.87
C ILE A 83 1.79 -5.73 6.35
N HIS A 84 2.84 -5.62 7.15
CA HIS A 84 2.71 -5.81 8.60
C HIS A 84 2.01 -4.62 9.27
N SER A 85 0.95 -4.88 10.05
CA SER A 85 0.25 -3.88 10.86
C SER A 85 0.78 -3.74 12.31
N GLY A 86 1.77 -4.55 12.69
CA GLY A 86 2.30 -4.65 14.06
C GLY A 86 1.78 -5.87 14.83
N LYS A 87 0.70 -6.50 14.37
CA LYS A 87 0.22 -7.80 14.88
C LYS A 87 0.12 -8.86 13.79
N GLU A 88 -0.44 -8.49 12.65
CA GLU A 88 -0.70 -9.41 11.54
C GLU A 88 -0.21 -8.83 10.21
N PHE A 89 -0.26 -9.66 9.16
CA PHE A 89 0.07 -9.27 7.79
C PHE A 89 -1.21 -9.11 6.98
N LEU A 90 -1.51 -7.87 6.59
CA LEU A 90 -2.67 -7.54 5.77
C LEU A 90 -2.31 -7.73 4.29
N LYS A 91 -3.06 -8.59 3.59
CA LYS A 91 -2.88 -8.88 2.17
C LYS A 91 -3.61 -7.83 1.33
N ILE A 92 -2.87 -7.06 0.55
CA ILE A 92 -3.39 -5.98 -0.30
C ILE A 92 -2.85 -6.16 -1.73
N LYS A 93 -3.75 -6.10 -2.71
CA LYS A 93 -3.38 -6.05 -4.13
C LYS A 93 -3.20 -4.60 -4.55
N ILE A 94 -2.05 -4.27 -5.11
CA ILE A 94 -1.72 -2.90 -5.52
C ILE A 94 -2.50 -2.57 -6.81
N THR A 95 -3.40 -1.61 -6.72
CA THR A 95 -4.17 -1.06 -7.85
C THR A 95 -3.57 0.27 -8.32
N GLU A 96 -4.03 0.74 -9.47
CA GLU A 96 -3.58 1.96 -10.13
C GLU A 96 -3.85 3.23 -9.29
N GLU A 97 -4.97 3.24 -8.57
CA GLU A 97 -5.41 4.32 -7.69
C GLU A 97 -4.47 4.54 -6.49
N MET A 98 -3.64 3.54 -6.16
CA MET A 98 -2.72 3.60 -5.02
C MET A 98 -1.39 4.28 -5.37
N LEU A 99 -1.19 4.73 -6.61
CA LEU A 99 0.05 5.36 -7.05
C LEU A 99 0.38 6.62 -6.24
N GLY A 100 1.64 6.72 -5.81
CA GLY A 100 2.13 7.84 -5.01
C GLY A 100 1.76 7.81 -3.53
N HIS A 101 0.96 6.84 -3.08
CA HIS A 101 0.72 6.61 -1.66
C HIS A 101 1.80 5.72 -1.05
N ARG A 102 1.91 5.70 0.29
CA ARG A 102 2.80 4.79 1.00
C ARG A 102 2.08 3.49 1.36
N LEU A 103 2.81 2.37 1.35
CA LEU A 103 2.26 1.07 1.75
C LEU A 103 1.60 1.10 3.14
N GLY A 104 2.16 1.86 4.08
CA GLY A 104 1.64 1.99 5.43
C GLY A 104 0.24 2.61 5.53
N GLU A 105 -0.19 3.38 4.54
CA GLU A 105 -1.53 4.00 4.52
C GLU A 105 -2.65 2.96 4.39
N PHE A 106 -2.36 1.85 3.71
CA PHE A 106 -3.33 0.79 3.46
C PHE A 106 -3.43 -0.24 4.60
N ALA A 107 -2.52 -0.19 5.58
CA ALA A 107 -2.45 -1.14 6.68
C ALA A 107 -2.58 -0.42 8.03
N PRO A 108 -3.79 -0.09 8.52
CA PRO A 108 -3.95 0.63 9.79
C PRO A 108 -3.38 -0.16 10.96
N THR A 109 -2.59 0.51 11.82
CA THR A 109 -1.94 -0.10 12.99
C THR A 109 -2.87 -0.21 14.20
N ARG A 110 -3.90 0.63 14.25
CA ARG A 110 -4.86 0.73 15.35
C ARG A 110 -6.27 0.41 14.85
N LYS A 111 -7.02 -0.30 15.68
CA LYS A 111 -8.43 -0.60 15.39
C LYS A 111 -9.26 0.67 15.52
N LYS A 112 -10.27 0.84 14.65
CA LYS A 112 -11.24 1.94 14.77
C LYS A 112 -11.94 1.84 16.12
N VAL A 113 -11.94 2.94 16.87
CA VAL A 113 -12.67 3.07 18.12
C VAL A 113 -14.07 3.58 17.75
N SER A 114 -15.09 2.76 17.98
CA SER A 114 -16.47 3.23 18.05
C SER A 114 -16.81 3.46 19.52
N HIS A 115 -17.44 4.60 19.81
CA HIS A 115 -18.05 4.86 21.12
C HIS A 115 -19.50 4.34 21.06
N GLY A 116 -19.84 3.44 21.97
CA GLY A 116 -21.22 2.97 22.14
C GLY A 116 -21.92 3.78 23.24
N SER A 117 -23.21 3.51 23.42
CA SER A 117 -24.00 4.01 24.56
C SER A 117 -23.37 3.57 25.89
N ALA A 118 -23.47 4.40 26.93
CA ALA A 118 -22.99 4.06 28.26
C ALA A 118 -23.71 2.79 28.77
N GLY A 119 -22.95 1.73 29.08
CA GLY A 119 -23.50 0.43 29.48
C GLY A 119 -22.46 -0.68 29.59
N ILE A 120 -22.91 -1.91 29.85
CA ILE A 120 -22.06 -3.11 30.01
C ILE A 120 -21.30 -3.36 28.69
N GLY A 121 -19.98 -3.10 28.70
CA GLY A 121 -19.11 -3.12 27.51
C GLY A 121 -18.49 -1.77 27.13
N ALA A 122 -18.85 -0.68 27.81
CA ALA A 122 -18.29 0.66 27.59
C ALA A 122 -16.83 0.80 28.06
N THR A 123 -16.41 0.06 29.09
CA THR A 123 -15.03 0.05 29.57
C THR A 123 -14.19 -0.93 28.75
N ARG A 124 -13.16 -0.42 28.05
CA ARG A 124 -12.18 -1.20 27.27
C ARG A 124 -11.05 -1.80 28.12
N GLY A 125 -11.26 -1.98 29.42
CA GLY A 125 -10.26 -2.59 30.30
C GLY A 125 -9.92 -4.02 29.85
N SER A 126 -8.67 -4.44 30.00
CA SER A 126 -8.27 -5.83 29.77
C SER A 126 -9.12 -6.80 30.60
N ALA A 127 -9.47 -6.38 31.82
CA ALA A 127 -10.36 -7.10 32.73
C ALA A 127 -11.76 -7.36 32.12
N SER A 128 -12.39 -6.38 31.47
CA SER A 128 -13.76 -6.55 30.93
C SER A 128 -13.81 -7.39 29.65
N ARG A 129 -12.72 -7.45 28.88
CA ARG A 129 -12.63 -8.29 27.67
C ARG A 129 -12.34 -9.76 27.96
N SER A 130 -11.89 -10.08 29.17
CA SER A 130 -11.57 -11.44 29.62
C SER A 130 -12.77 -12.19 30.19
N VAL A 131 -13.88 -11.50 30.50
CA VAL A 131 -15.11 -12.12 31.08
C VAL A 131 -16.02 -12.68 29.97
N LYS A 132 -15.44 -13.26 28.92
CA LYS A 132 -16.22 -13.86 27.84
C LYS A 132 -15.73 -15.27 27.55
#